data_AF-A0A8B3L248-F1
#
_entry.id   AF-A0A8B3L248-F1
#
_cell.length_a   1.000
_cell.length_b   1.000
_cell.length_c   1.000
_cell.angle_alpha   90.00
_cell.angle_beta   90.00
_cell.angle_gamma   90.00
#
_symmetry.space_group_name_H-M   'P 1'
#
loop_
_entity.id
_entity.type
_entity.pdbx_description
1 polymer ?
#
loop_
_entity_poly.entity_id
_entity_poly.type
_entity_poly.pdbx_seq_one_letter_code
_entity_poly.pdbx_strand_id
1 'polypeptide(L)' 'MEMTPDQCRAARALIKWNQQRLADAAGIGIATLTLFETGTSAPRSATVEVLERALRDAGVVFLEEGEMIDGGAGVRLRKQ' A
#
# COMPACT_ATOMS: atom_id res chain seq x y z
N MET A 1 -4.24 -12.55 -2.60
CA MET A 1 -5.23 -11.50 -2.89
C MET A 1 -4.48 -10.20 -3.07
N GLU A 2 -4.86 -9.35 -4.02
CA GLU A 2 -4.11 -8.15 -4.40
C GLU A 2 -4.55 -6.92 -3.61
N MET A 3 -3.59 -6.14 -3.11
CA MET A 3 -3.83 -4.84 -2.47
C MET A 3 -4.69 -3.91 -3.35
N THR A 4 -5.72 -3.29 -2.77
CA THR A 4 -6.60 -2.35 -3.49
C THR A 4 -6.01 -0.92 -3.56
N PRO A 5 -6.47 -0.08 -4.50
CA PRO A 5 -6.09 1.35 -4.54
C PRO A 5 -6.34 2.08 -3.21
N ASP A 6 -7.46 1.81 -2.56
CA ASP A 6 -7.84 2.44 -1.30
C ASP A 6 -6.93 1.99 -0.16
N GLN A 7 -6.60 0.70 -0.10
CA GLN A 7 -5.61 0.16 0.85
C GLN A 7 -4.23 0.79 0.63
N CYS A 8 -3.81 0.98 -0.61
CA CYS A 8 -2.55 1.66 -0.93
C CYS A 8 -2.51 3.10 -0.42
N ARG A 9 -3.58 3.90 -0.69
CA ARG A 9 -3.66 5.28 -0.19
C ARG A 9 -3.66 5.34 1.34
N ALA A 10 -4.41 4.44 1.98
CA ALA A 10 -4.50 4.37 3.43
C ALA A 10 -3.17 3.97 4.08
N ALA A 11 -2.50 2.94 3.54
CA ALA A 11 -1.17 2.51 3.97
C ALA A 11 -0.14 3.63 3.84
N ARG A 12 -0.13 4.34 2.70
CA ARG A 12 0.77 5.46 2.45
C ARG A 12 0.56 6.61 3.43
N ALA A 13 -0.70 6.94 3.74
CA ALA A 13 -1.04 7.94 4.74
C ALA A 13 -0.58 7.53 6.15
N LEU A 14 -0.74 6.25 6.52
CA LEU A 14 -0.33 5.70 7.81
C LEU A 14 1.16 5.92 8.10
N ILE A 15 2.01 5.70 7.09
CA ILE A 15 3.47 5.87 7.20
C ILE A 15 3.95 7.28 6.79
N LYS A 16 3.03 8.22 6.57
CA LYS A 16 3.30 9.61 6.18
C LYS A 16 4.15 9.75 4.91
N TRP A 17 3.94 8.87 3.93
CA TRP A 17 4.60 8.95 2.63
C TRP A 17 3.76 9.76 1.65
N ASN A 18 4.41 10.55 0.80
CA ASN A 18 3.76 11.11 -0.40
C ASN A 18 3.88 10.10 -1.56
N GLN A 19 3.19 10.35 -2.67
CA GLN A 19 3.20 9.43 -3.83
C GLN A 19 4.62 9.25 -4.39
N GLN A 20 5.41 10.32 -4.50
CA GLN A 20 6.78 10.23 -5.01
C GLN A 20 7.63 9.26 -4.18
N ARG A 21 7.56 9.36 -2.85
CA ARG A 21 8.33 8.48 -1.95
C ARG A 21 7.94 7.02 -2.07
N LEU A 22 6.65 6.71 -2.25
CA LEU A 22 6.21 5.33 -2.48
C LEU A 22 6.67 4.84 -3.86
N ALA A 23 6.57 5.67 -4.89
CA ALA A 23 7.02 5.34 -6.23
C ALA A 23 8.52 5.02 -6.26
N ASP A 24 9.34 5.85 -5.59
CA ASP A 24 10.78 5.63 -5.45
C ASP A 24 11.09 4.32 -4.70
N ALA A 25 10.41 4.07 -3.57
CA ALA A 25 10.60 2.87 -2.77
C ALA A 25 10.18 1.57 -3.51
N ALA A 26 9.14 1.64 -4.34
CA ALA A 26 8.67 0.52 -5.15
C ALA A 26 9.39 0.38 -6.50
N GLY A 27 10.27 1.33 -6.85
CA GLY A 27 11.01 1.33 -8.11
C GLY A 27 10.14 1.53 -9.35
N ILE A 28 9.03 2.27 -9.23
CA ILE A 28 8.10 2.55 -10.33
C ILE A 28 7.98 4.04 -10.63
N GLY A 29 7.44 4.39 -11.79
CA GLY A 29 7.13 5.79 -12.11
C GLY A 29 5.94 6.32 -11.32
N ILE A 30 5.99 7.58 -10.88
CA ILE A 30 4.90 8.24 -10.16
C ILE A 30 3.57 8.20 -10.91
N ALA A 31 3.58 8.34 -12.24
CA ALA A 31 2.38 8.25 -13.06
C ALA A 31 1.70 6.87 -12.97
N THR A 32 2.50 5.80 -12.85
CA THR A 32 1.98 4.44 -12.65
C THR A 32 1.31 4.30 -11.29
N LEU A 33 1.92 4.85 -10.23
CA LEU A 33 1.30 4.89 -8.90
C LEU A 33 0.00 5.70 -8.92
N THR A 34 -0.02 6.86 -9.57
CA THR A 34 -1.22 7.70 -9.64
C THR A 34 -2.37 6.96 -10.33
N LEU A 35 -2.11 6.33 -11.48
CA LEU A 35 -3.13 5.54 -12.21
C LEU A 35 -3.70 4.39 -11.38
N PHE A 36 -2.84 3.75 -10.58
CA PHE A 36 -3.26 2.71 -9.65
C PHE A 36 -4.13 3.31 -8.53
N GLU A 37 -3.66 4.34 -7.83
CA GLU A 37 -4.39 4.97 -6.72
C GLU A 37 -5.73 5.59 -7.14
N THR A 38 -5.88 6.02 -8.41
CA THR A 38 -7.14 6.57 -8.95
C THR A 38 -8.07 5.52 -9.56
N GLY A 39 -7.63 4.26 -9.66
CA GLY A 39 -8.42 3.17 -10.28
C GLY A 39 -8.67 3.38 -11.78
N THR A 40 -7.87 4.22 -12.45
CA THR A 40 -8.10 4.62 -13.85
C THR A 40 -7.66 3.54 -14.85
N SER A 41 -6.91 2.52 -14.41
CA SER A 41 -6.51 1.38 -15.25
C SER A 41 -6.48 0.10 -14.42
N ALA A 42 -6.74 -1.04 -15.07
CA ALA A 42 -6.57 -2.34 -14.43
C ALA A 42 -5.09 -2.50 -14.01
N PRO A 43 -4.81 -2.69 -12.71
CA PRO A 43 -3.45 -2.85 -12.25
C PRO A 43 -2.78 -4.05 -12.91
N ARG A 44 -1.52 -3.90 -13.30
CA ARG A 44 -0.67 -5.05 -13.60
C ARG A 44 -0.28 -5.68 -12.27
N SER A 45 -0.41 -7.00 -12.16
CA SER A 45 -0.12 -7.71 -10.91
C SER A 45 1.28 -7.44 -10.37
N ALA A 46 2.29 -7.42 -11.25
CA ALA A 46 3.65 -7.06 -10.91
C ALA A 46 3.79 -5.66 -10.26
N THR A 47 2.96 -4.69 -10.65
CA THR A 47 2.97 -3.35 -10.04
C THR A 47 2.38 -3.38 -8.64
N VAL A 48 1.31 -4.14 -8.43
CA VAL A 48 0.66 -4.28 -7.11
C VAL A 48 1.63 -4.95 -6.14
N GLU A 49 2.31 -6.01 -6.58
CA GLU A 49 3.28 -6.75 -5.77
C GLU A 49 4.43 -5.85 -5.26
N VAL A 50 5.03 -5.03 -6.13
CA VAL A 50 6.14 -4.14 -5.71
C VAL A 50 5.67 -3.01 -4.79
N LEU A 51 4.47 -2.47 -5.01
CA LEU A 51 3.88 -1.46 -4.13
C LEU A 51 3.55 -2.02 -2.76
N GLU A 52 2.90 -3.18 -2.72
CA GLU A 52 2.53 -3.86 -1.48
C GLU A 52 3.79 -4.22 -0.68
N ARG A 53 4.82 -4.75 -1.35
CA ARG A 53 6.12 -5.05 -0.73
C ARG A 53 6.77 -3.81 -0.13
N ALA A 54 6.85 -2.71 -0.87
CA ALA A 54 7.44 -1.47 -0.37
C ALA A 54 6.73 -0.93 0.88
N LEU A 55 5.39 -1.02 0.91
CA LEU A 55 4.59 -0.62 2.08
C LEU A 55 4.79 -1.57 3.27
N ARG A 56 4.89 -2.88 3.03
CA ARG A 56 5.19 -3.88 4.08
C ARG A 56 6.57 -3.68 4.68
N ASP A 57 7.58 -3.43 3.85
CA ASP A 57 8.96 -3.15 4.27
C ASP A 57 9.04 -1.85 5.09
N ALA A 58 8.15 -0.89 4.82
CA ALA A 58 7.99 0.34 5.60
C ALA A 58 7.19 0.16 6.92
N GLY A 59 6.74 -1.06 7.23
CA GLY A 59 6.07 -1.40 8.48
C GLY A 59 4.53 -1.45 8.44
N VAL A 60 3.94 -1.39 7.24
CA VAL A 60 2.49 -1.58 7.05
C VAL A 60 2.15 -3.07 7.11
N VAL A 61 1.05 -3.41 7.78
CA VAL A 61 0.45 -4.75 7.71
C VAL A 61 -0.91 -4.63 7.03
N PHE A 62 -1.09 -5.34 5.92
CA PHE A 62 -2.41 -5.51 5.29
C PHE A 62 -3.15 -6.66 5.97
N LEU A 63 -4.43 -6.43 6.27
CA LEU A 63 -5.35 -7.38 6.90
C LEU A 63 -6.39 -7.82 5.88
N GLU A 64 -6.74 -9.10 5.91
CA GLU A 64 -7.82 -9.65 5.11
C GLU A 64 -9.20 -9.41 5.76
N GLU A 65 -10.26 -9.52 4.97
CA GLU A 65 -11.64 -9.41 5.46
C GLU A 65 -11.91 -10.48 6.54
N GLY A 66 -12.41 -10.05 7.71
CA GLY A 66 -12.68 -10.93 8.85
C GLY A 66 -11.45 -11.32 9.68
N GLU A 67 -10.25 -10.85 9.32
CA GLU A 67 -9.02 -11.13 10.07
C GLU A 67 -8.93 -10.27 11.34
N MET A 68 -9.09 -10.92 12.49
CA MET A 68 -8.90 -10.30 13.80
C MET A 68 -7.45 -10.49 14.26
N ILE A 69 -6.60 -9.48 14.05
CA ILE A 69 -5.29 -9.39 14.71
C ILE A 69 -5.48 -8.65 16.04
N ASP A 70 -4.65 -8.92 17.05
CA ASP A 70 -4.59 -8.14 18.28
C ASP A 70 -3.93 -6.75 18.05
N GLY A 71 -4.57 -5.64 18.44
CA GLY A 71 -4.04 -4.28 18.25
C GLY A 71 -5.07 -3.14 18.32
N GLY A 72 -4.61 -1.89 18.09
CA GLY A 72 -5.46 -0.67 18.10
C GLY A 72 -6.19 -0.41 16.78
N ALA A 73 -7.01 0.65 16.73
CA ALA A 73 -7.92 0.94 15.61
C ALA A 73 -7.20 1.48 14.34
N GLY A 74 -7.58 0.99 13.15
CA GLY A 74 -7.14 1.50 11.84
C GLY A 74 -6.23 0.55 11.03
N VAL A 75 -5.69 1.02 9.89
CA VAL A 75 -4.58 0.35 9.18
C VAL A 75 -3.41 0.24 10.16
N ARG A 76 -2.87 -0.96 10.37
CA ARG A 76 -2.02 -1.20 11.55
C ARG A 76 -0.53 -1.07 11.27
N LEU A 77 0.17 -0.35 12.16
CA LEU A 77 1.62 -0.34 12.27
C LEU A 77 2.09 -1.58 13.06
N ARG A 78 3.22 -2.17 12.67
CA ARG A 78 3.85 -3.29 13.38
C ARG A 78 4.16 -2.92 14.85
N LYS A 79 3.94 -3.85 15.78
CA LYS A 79 4.42 -3.72 17.18
C LYS A 79 5.94 -3.51 17.18
N GLN A 80 6.43 -2.54 17.98
CA GLN A 80 7.82 -2.57 18.45
C GLN A 80 7.99 -3.69 19.48
#